data_AF-A0A0F7ZGX2-F1
#
_entry.id   AF-A0A0F7ZGX2-F1
#
_cell.length_a   1.000
_cell.length_b   1.000
_cell.length_c   1.000
_cell.angle_alpha   90.00
_cell.angle_beta   90.00
_cell.angle_gamma   90.00
#
_symmetry.space_group_name_H-M   'P 1'
#
loop_
_entity.id
_entity.type
_entity.pdbx_description
1 polymer ?
#
loop_
_entity_poly.entity_id
_entity_poly.type
_entity_poly.pdbx_seq_one_letter_code
_entity_poly.pdbx_strand_id
1 'polypeptide(L)'
;MPLWICDHGDCRRAAVRNLGDCLLCGHHLCSSHLRPEIHTCPEWEDADAYDPACREAEKQELTDLIRKINISALRARASFLRQGKPCSIPPAKYDGASRSSVMGGMNFHVEICFEDGVVWMARFRRSNATSPPTAIRNFIMRSEVATLMFLEKTSVPAPKLYDFELEHPGNPVGPAFILMEKLPGKSLRWSTTTPQQRQRVMSQLADVFVELYKHPFRFFGSLDVPGESHIGPFAKESLMTLAKSEMRTIGPCSSLEDYYASSLQLILDLIIQEELYSRQAVDAYLIHRFLLDLIPLVVPSTQNDDNFYLKHADDKGDHILVDDHFNITGIIDWEWAHTAPPQHAFNSPVCLLPVAEFYNGNNNLGGDEIKFSRLLEEKGHSDLARFVQDGRVQHRFAFCCGYNLMDWDGFLGLFRGLRDAVGVDNNLDWDDWKAVAIQRYKSDLGLLQLLKQHEGRFDMDNSPLGGIDGEPGRG
;
A
#
# COMPACT_ATOMS: atom_id res chain seq x y z
N MET A 1 -1.91 15.96 14.84
CA MET A 1 -1.77 16.85 13.67
C MET A 1 -1.91 15.95 12.45
N PRO A 2 -2.55 16.43 11.40
CA PRO A 2 -2.65 15.66 10.18
C PRO A 2 -1.26 15.50 9.53
N LEU A 3 -1.14 14.58 8.58
CA LEU A 3 0.06 14.51 7.74
C LEU A 3 0.28 15.81 6.97
N TRP A 4 -0.82 16.38 6.48
CA TRP A 4 -0.84 17.64 5.75
C TRP A 4 -1.99 18.53 6.24
N ILE A 5 -1.73 19.83 6.31
CA ILE A 5 -2.76 20.85 6.53
C ILE A 5 -3.26 21.30 5.16
N CYS A 6 -4.51 21.73 5.08
CA CYS A 6 -5.07 22.22 3.83
C CYS A 6 -4.35 23.49 3.35
N ASP A 7 -3.90 23.50 2.09
CA ASP A 7 -3.17 24.61 1.47
C ASP A 7 -4.08 25.76 1.00
N HIS A 8 -5.40 25.64 1.15
CA HIS A 8 -6.34 26.65 0.69
C HIS A 8 -6.46 27.82 1.67
N GLY A 9 -5.84 28.95 1.34
CA GLY A 9 -5.88 30.19 2.13
C GLY A 9 -5.30 30.01 3.53
N ASP A 10 -5.97 30.52 4.56
CA ASP A 10 -5.58 30.36 5.97
C ASP A 10 -6.24 29.13 6.64
N CYS A 11 -6.68 28.14 5.86
CA CYS A 11 -7.34 26.96 6.37
C CYS A 11 -6.40 26.15 7.29
N ARG A 12 -6.90 25.78 8.47
CA ARG A 12 -6.16 24.95 9.44
C ARG A 12 -6.69 23.53 9.56
N ARG A 13 -7.62 23.15 8.69
CA ARG A 13 -8.20 21.79 8.68
C ARG A 13 -7.18 20.80 8.12
N ALA A 14 -7.32 19.56 8.55
CA ALA A 14 -6.58 18.46 7.97
C ALA A 14 -6.92 18.27 6.50
N ALA A 15 -5.91 18.01 5.68
CA ALA A 15 -6.13 17.52 4.33
C ALA A 15 -6.67 16.09 4.37
N VAL A 16 -7.54 15.74 3.42
CA VAL A 16 -8.00 14.37 3.25
C VAL A 16 -6.85 13.56 2.65
N ARG A 17 -6.46 12.46 3.27
CA ARG A 17 -5.37 11.62 2.75
C ARG A 17 -5.79 10.98 1.42
N ASN A 18 -4.85 10.88 0.48
CA ASN A 18 -5.03 10.39 -0.88
C ASN A 18 -5.93 11.29 -1.74
N LEU A 19 -7.20 11.44 -1.37
CA LEU A 19 -8.16 12.23 -2.16
C LEU A 19 -7.85 13.74 -2.13
N GLY A 20 -7.33 14.23 -1.00
CA GLY A 20 -6.91 15.62 -0.84
C GLY A 20 -5.55 15.93 -1.44
N ASP A 21 -4.76 14.91 -1.80
CA ASP A 21 -3.38 15.05 -2.25
C ASP A 21 -3.34 15.18 -3.78
N CYS A 22 -3.63 16.38 -4.30
CA CYS A 22 -3.79 16.59 -5.73
C CYS A 22 -2.42 16.67 -6.44
N LEU A 23 -2.11 15.65 -7.24
CA LEU A 23 -0.90 15.64 -8.07
C LEU A 23 -0.84 16.77 -9.10
N LEU A 24 -1.99 17.25 -9.58
CA LEU A 24 -2.06 18.20 -10.69
C LEU A 24 -1.70 19.62 -10.26
N CYS A 25 -2.24 20.08 -9.13
CA CYS A 25 -1.93 21.41 -8.60
C CYS A 25 -0.87 21.40 -7.49
N GLY A 26 -0.50 20.21 -6.99
CA GLY A 26 0.49 20.07 -5.92
C GLY A 26 -0.02 20.42 -4.53
N HIS A 27 -1.32 20.67 -4.35
CA HIS A 27 -1.92 21.06 -3.08
C HIS A 27 -2.49 19.87 -2.29
N HIS A 28 -2.51 20.03 -0.97
CA HIS A 28 -3.22 19.21 -0.01
C HIS A 28 -4.53 19.88 0.40
N LEU A 29 -5.67 19.19 0.25
CA LEU A 29 -7.00 19.79 0.40
C LEU A 29 -7.84 19.07 1.46
N CYS A 30 -8.48 19.84 2.33
CA CYS A 30 -9.48 19.30 3.26
C CYS A 30 -10.82 19.02 2.57
N SER A 31 -11.71 18.30 3.25
CA SER A 31 -13.01 17.87 2.73
C SER A 31 -13.88 19.02 2.18
N SER A 32 -13.79 20.24 2.73
CA SER A 32 -14.56 21.39 2.23
C SER A 32 -13.96 22.04 0.99
N HIS A 33 -12.63 21.96 0.82
CA HIS A 33 -11.93 22.56 -0.32
C HIS A 33 -11.69 21.58 -1.47
N LEU A 34 -12.06 20.31 -1.28
CA LEU A 34 -12.13 19.30 -2.34
C LEU A 34 -13.38 19.39 -3.22
N ARG A 35 -14.31 20.30 -2.89
CA ARG A 35 -15.54 20.41 -3.65
C ARG A 35 -15.26 21.02 -5.04
N PRO A 36 -16.02 20.63 -6.08
CA PRO A 36 -15.79 21.09 -7.45
C PRO A 36 -15.86 22.62 -7.62
N GLU A 37 -16.57 23.33 -6.73
CA GLU A 37 -16.66 24.79 -6.77
C GLU A 37 -15.36 25.48 -6.37
N ILE A 38 -14.45 24.76 -5.70
CA ILE A 38 -13.20 25.29 -5.14
C ILE A 38 -11.99 24.64 -5.80
N HIS A 39 -12.03 23.31 -5.97
CA HIS A 39 -10.98 22.55 -6.61
C HIS A 39 -11.41 22.13 -8.01
N THR A 40 -10.80 22.75 -9.02
CA THR A 40 -11.20 22.64 -10.43
C THR A 40 -10.22 21.80 -11.26
N CYS A 41 -9.27 21.10 -10.64
CA CYS A 41 -8.44 20.16 -11.37
C CYS A 41 -9.32 19.02 -11.90
N PRO A 42 -9.05 18.50 -13.12
CA PRO A 42 -9.80 17.38 -13.64
C PRO A 42 -9.67 16.17 -12.72
N GLU A 43 -10.75 15.40 -12.63
CA GLU A 43 -10.79 14.13 -11.93
C GLU A 43 -10.45 12.99 -12.91
N TRP A 44 -10.02 11.84 -12.40
CA TRP A 44 -9.56 10.70 -13.21
C TRP A 44 -10.65 10.12 -14.12
N GLU A 45 -11.93 10.34 -13.81
CA GLU A 45 -13.07 9.95 -14.65
C GLU A 45 -13.12 10.72 -15.98
N ASP A 46 -12.58 11.96 -16.02
CA ASP A 46 -12.38 12.72 -17.25
C ASP A 46 -10.94 12.49 -17.76
N ALA A 47 -10.69 11.27 -18.25
CA ALA A 47 -9.38 10.85 -18.71
C ALA A 47 -8.79 11.78 -19.80
N ASP A 48 -9.63 12.38 -20.65
CA ASP A 48 -9.19 13.28 -21.72
C ASP A 48 -8.55 14.56 -21.16
N ALA A 49 -9.06 15.09 -20.05
CA ALA A 49 -8.47 16.22 -19.35
C ALA A 49 -7.39 15.81 -18.33
N TYR A 50 -7.62 14.72 -17.60
CA TYR A 50 -6.77 14.26 -16.51
C TYR A 50 -5.43 13.70 -17.00
N ASP A 51 -5.43 12.81 -17.99
CA ASP A 51 -4.21 12.11 -18.40
C ASP A 51 -3.13 13.05 -18.96
N PRO A 52 -3.45 14.07 -19.79
CA PRO A 52 -2.46 15.08 -20.18
C PRO A 52 -1.93 15.90 -18.99
N ALA A 53 -2.81 16.34 -18.09
CA ALA A 53 -2.43 17.13 -16.93
C ALA A 53 -1.53 16.34 -15.97
N CYS A 54 -1.87 15.07 -15.71
CA CYS A 54 -1.10 14.17 -14.87
C CYS A 54 0.30 13.92 -15.45
N ARG A 55 0.39 13.69 -16.76
CA ARG A 55 1.68 13.52 -17.45
C ARG A 55 2.56 14.76 -17.35
N GLU A 56 1.99 15.96 -17.47
CA GLU A 56 2.77 17.20 -17.33
C GLU A 56 3.23 17.43 -15.89
N ALA A 57 2.35 17.16 -14.90
CA ALA A 57 2.71 17.24 -13.48
C ALA A 57 3.85 16.26 -13.12
N GLU A 58 3.77 15.00 -13.56
CA GLU A 58 4.82 14.01 -13.36
C GLU A 58 6.13 14.42 -14.05
N LYS A 59 6.06 14.94 -15.28
CA LYS A 59 7.23 15.43 -15.99
C LYS A 59 7.90 16.60 -15.27
N GLN A 60 7.12 17.53 -14.74
CA GLN A 60 7.64 18.66 -13.96
C GLN A 60 8.33 18.17 -12.68
N GLU A 61 7.68 17.28 -11.93
CA GLU A 61 8.24 16.65 -10.73
C GLU A 61 9.57 15.98 -11.00
N LEU A 62 9.63 15.11 -12.02
CA LEU A 62 10.83 14.36 -12.36
C LEU A 62 11.94 15.26 -12.89
N THR A 63 11.60 16.31 -13.64
CA THR A 63 12.57 17.31 -14.07
C THR A 63 13.21 18.01 -12.88
N ASP A 64 12.41 18.35 -11.85
CA ASP A 64 12.91 18.99 -10.64
C ASP A 64 13.72 18.03 -9.76
N LEU A 65 13.30 16.76 -9.65
CA LEU A 65 14.06 15.71 -8.97
C LEU A 65 15.42 15.51 -9.64
N ILE A 66 15.44 15.30 -10.96
CA ILE A 66 16.67 15.08 -11.73
C ILE A 66 17.64 16.26 -11.56
N ARG A 67 17.13 17.49 -11.56
CA ARG A 67 17.96 18.70 -11.36
C ARG A 67 18.63 18.75 -10.00
N LYS A 68 18.02 18.15 -8.96
CA LYS A 68 18.57 18.10 -7.60
C LYS A 68 19.67 17.03 -7.45
N ILE A 69 19.74 16.04 -8.34
CA ILE A 69 20.73 14.96 -8.23
C ILE A 69 22.12 15.47 -8.63
N ASN A 70 23.04 15.48 -7.67
CA ASN A 70 24.44 15.71 -7.93
C ASN A 70 25.11 14.44 -8.48
N ILE A 71 25.08 14.28 -9.81
CA ILE A 71 25.65 13.12 -10.53
C ILE A 71 27.14 12.95 -10.23
N SER A 72 27.89 14.04 -10.01
CA SER A 72 29.32 13.95 -9.72
C SER A 72 29.57 13.33 -8.34
N ALA A 73 28.78 13.73 -7.33
CA ALA A 73 28.86 13.14 -5.99
C ALA A 73 28.43 11.67 -5.99
N LEU A 74 27.33 11.34 -6.69
CA LEU A 74 26.86 9.96 -6.82
C LEU A 74 27.91 9.06 -7.49
N ARG A 75 28.51 9.51 -8.59
CA ARG A 75 29.59 8.80 -9.28
C ARG A 75 30.81 8.60 -8.39
N ALA A 76 31.25 9.64 -7.68
CA ALA A 76 32.38 9.56 -6.77
C ALA A 76 32.13 8.54 -5.65
N ARG A 77 30.92 8.56 -5.06
CA ARG A 77 30.53 7.61 -4.02
C ARG A 77 30.48 6.18 -4.53
N ALA A 78 29.84 5.94 -5.68
CA ALA A 78 29.76 4.61 -6.29
C ALA A 78 31.15 4.05 -6.65
N SER A 79 32.02 4.88 -7.23
CA SER A 79 33.40 4.51 -7.53
C SER A 79 34.19 4.16 -6.26
N PHE A 80 34.07 4.98 -5.20
CA PHE A 80 34.71 4.74 -3.91
C PHE A 80 34.29 3.39 -3.30
N LEU A 81 32.98 3.13 -3.22
CA LEU A 81 32.44 1.86 -2.71
C LEU A 81 32.90 0.65 -3.52
N ARG A 82 33.19 0.87 -4.81
CA ARG A 82 33.72 -0.14 -5.71
C ARG A 82 35.24 -0.05 -5.89
N GLN A 83 35.97 0.26 -4.81
CA GLN A 83 37.44 0.22 -4.76
C GLN A 83 38.12 1.12 -5.81
N GLY A 84 37.52 2.27 -6.11
CA GLY A 84 38.05 3.25 -7.06
C GLY A 84 37.82 2.89 -8.53
N LYS A 85 37.03 1.87 -8.86
CA LYS A 85 36.72 1.55 -10.26
C LYS A 85 35.94 2.71 -10.90
N PRO A 86 36.33 3.22 -12.06
CA PRO A 86 35.59 4.27 -12.74
C PRO A 86 34.19 3.79 -13.15
N CYS A 87 33.24 4.71 -13.16
CA CYS A 87 31.90 4.47 -13.65
C CYS A 87 31.35 5.68 -14.42
N SER A 88 30.38 5.39 -15.27
CA SER A 88 29.59 6.35 -16.01
C SER A 88 28.14 6.30 -15.55
N ILE A 89 27.49 7.46 -15.54
CA ILE A 89 26.08 7.59 -15.23
C ILE A 89 25.47 8.29 -16.44
N PRO A 90 24.63 7.62 -17.24
CA PRO A 90 23.97 8.24 -18.38
C PRO A 90 23.20 9.49 -17.92
N PRO A 91 23.09 10.54 -18.76
CA PRO A 91 22.28 11.70 -18.42
C PRO A 91 20.86 11.26 -18.09
N ALA A 92 20.44 11.49 -16.85
CA ALA A 92 19.07 11.22 -16.44
C ALA A 92 18.15 12.14 -17.25
N LYS A 93 17.36 11.55 -18.15
CA LYS A 93 16.31 12.22 -18.91
C LYS A 93 15.02 11.46 -18.68
N TYR A 94 13.98 12.19 -18.32
CA TYR A 94 12.65 11.62 -18.26
C TYR A 94 11.94 11.84 -19.60
N ASP A 95 11.57 10.74 -20.24
CA ASP A 95 10.58 10.69 -21.31
C ASP A 95 9.46 9.74 -20.86
N GLY A 96 8.20 10.14 -21.03
CA GLY A 96 7.04 9.31 -20.68
C GLY A 96 7.07 7.94 -21.37
N ALA A 97 7.68 7.83 -22.55
CA ALA A 97 7.89 6.53 -23.22
C ALA A 97 8.86 5.60 -22.47
N SER A 98 9.79 6.15 -21.70
CA SER A 98 10.76 5.40 -20.89
C SER A 98 10.29 5.10 -19.46
N ARG A 99 9.11 5.60 -19.08
CA ARG A 99 8.58 5.58 -17.71
C ARG A 99 8.73 4.22 -17.01
N SER A 100 8.25 3.14 -17.63
CA SER A 100 8.31 1.79 -17.03
C SER A 100 9.73 1.23 -16.86
N SER A 101 10.73 1.81 -17.53
CA SER A 101 12.13 1.39 -17.44
C SER A 101 12.95 2.21 -16.45
N VAL A 102 12.52 3.44 -16.15
CA VAL A 102 13.29 4.39 -15.32
C VAL A 102 12.61 4.76 -14.00
N MET A 103 11.41 4.24 -13.72
CA MET A 103 10.73 4.51 -12.46
C MET A 103 9.71 3.44 -12.08
N GLY A 104 9.56 3.24 -10.77
CA GLY A 104 8.42 2.56 -10.17
C GLY A 104 7.33 3.53 -9.72
N GLY A 105 6.48 3.09 -8.79
CA GLY A 105 5.47 3.97 -8.18
C GLY A 105 6.10 5.13 -7.40
N MET A 106 7.10 4.83 -6.57
CA MET A 106 7.63 5.78 -5.59
C MET A 106 9.09 6.22 -5.82
N ASN A 107 9.79 5.59 -6.76
CA ASN A 107 11.23 5.81 -6.96
C ASN A 107 11.56 6.06 -8.43
N PHE A 108 12.53 6.95 -8.65
CA PHE A 108 13.19 7.17 -9.93
C PHE A 108 14.53 6.43 -9.94
N HIS A 109 14.84 5.73 -11.03
CA HIS A 109 15.97 4.81 -11.11
C HIS A 109 17.04 5.36 -12.06
N VAL A 110 18.29 5.35 -11.59
CA VAL A 110 19.46 5.74 -12.37
C VAL A 110 20.45 4.60 -12.40
N GLU A 111 20.88 4.21 -13.58
CA GLU A 111 21.91 3.17 -13.76
C GLU A 111 23.31 3.75 -13.62
N ILE A 112 24.18 3.00 -12.94
CA ILE A 112 25.60 3.32 -12.80
C ILE A 112 26.39 2.19 -13.45
N CYS A 113 27.02 2.50 -14.58
CA CYS A 113 27.73 1.53 -15.41
C CYS A 113 29.24 1.61 -15.14
N PHE A 114 29.81 0.55 -14.57
CA PHE A 114 31.25 0.45 -14.32
C PHE A 114 32.01 -0.07 -15.54
N GLU A 115 33.29 0.28 -15.66
CA GLU A 115 34.13 -0.11 -16.80
C GLU A 115 34.33 -1.63 -16.95
N ASP A 116 34.12 -2.40 -15.88
CA ASP A 116 34.18 -3.87 -15.92
C ASP A 116 32.84 -4.54 -16.23
N GLY A 117 31.87 -3.77 -16.72
CA GLY A 117 30.57 -4.27 -17.20
C GLY A 117 29.54 -4.51 -16.09
N VAL A 118 29.90 -4.33 -14.81
CA VAL A 118 28.93 -4.37 -13.71
C VAL A 118 28.04 -3.12 -13.74
N VAL A 119 26.74 -3.31 -13.51
CA VAL A 119 25.76 -2.23 -13.43
C VAL A 119 25.13 -2.21 -12.05
N TRP A 120 25.15 -1.05 -11.41
CA TRP A 120 24.40 -0.78 -10.18
C TRP A 120 23.18 0.10 -10.49
N MET A 121 22.22 0.10 -9.56
CA MET A 121 21.05 0.95 -9.60
C MET A 121 21.03 1.90 -8.41
N ALA A 122 20.88 3.19 -8.67
CA ALA A 122 20.53 4.19 -7.67
C ALA A 122 19.02 4.47 -7.75
N ARG A 123 18.29 4.20 -6.66
CA ARG A 123 16.86 4.50 -6.51
C ARG A 123 16.70 5.78 -5.72
N PHE A 124 16.16 6.82 -6.35
CA PHE A 124 15.87 8.11 -5.75
C PHE A 124 14.42 8.19 -5.34
N ARG A 125 14.16 8.60 -4.10
CA ARG A 125 12.78 8.76 -3.63
C ARG A 125 12.12 9.95 -4.33
N ARG A 126 10.96 9.71 -4.93
CA ARG A 126 10.10 10.77 -5.48
C ARG A 126 9.49 11.60 -4.35
N SER A 127 9.16 12.86 -4.64
CA SER A 127 8.51 13.75 -3.67
C SER A 127 7.57 14.70 -4.38
N ASN A 128 6.27 14.42 -4.24
CA ASN A 128 5.15 15.20 -4.78
C ASN A 128 4.01 15.26 -3.75
N ALA A 129 2.85 15.81 -4.13
CA ALA A 129 1.70 15.96 -3.24
C ALA A 129 1.18 14.64 -2.65
N THR A 130 1.36 13.49 -3.31
CA THR A 130 0.93 12.19 -2.76
C THR A 130 1.98 11.54 -1.88
N SER A 131 3.16 12.15 -1.75
CA SER A 131 4.23 11.65 -0.90
C SER A 131 3.98 12.08 0.56
N PRO A 132 4.21 11.21 1.56
CA PRO A 132 4.10 11.61 2.95
C PRO A 132 5.24 12.60 3.32
N PRO A 133 5.16 13.29 4.46
CA PRO A 133 6.22 14.17 4.94
C PRO A 133 7.59 13.48 5.04
N THR A 134 8.67 14.26 4.89
CA THR A 134 10.07 13.75 4.84
C THR A 134 10.42 12.81 5.99
N ALA A 135 9.98 13.11 7.21
CA ALA A 135 10.25 12.24 8.37
C ALA A 135 9.69 10.82 8.18
N ILE A 136 8.49 10.69 7.61
CA ILE A 136 7.85 9.40 7.32
C ILE A 136 8.55 8.71 6.14
N ARG A 137 8.89 9.45 5.07
CA ARG A 137 9.65 8.88 3.93
C ARG A 137 10.99 8.30 4.38
N ASN A 138 11.73 9.03 5.20
CA ASN A 138 13.01 8.58 5.75
C ASN A 138 12.86 7.35 6.64
N PHE A 139 11.77 7.26 7.42
CA PHE A 139 11.46 6.09 8.24
C PHE A 139 11.18 4.85 7.38
N ILE A 140 10.33 4.99 6.35
CA ILE A 140 9.99 3.91 5.41
C ILE A 140 11.25 3.43 4.66
N MET A 141 12.05 4.36 4.14
CA MET A 141 13.26 4.04 3.41
C MET A 141 14.31 3.32 4.29
N ARG A 142 14.46 3.75 5.55
CA ARG A 142 15.33 3.05 6.51
C ARG A 142 14.87 1.61 6.74
N SER A 143 13.57 1.40 6.81
CA SER A 143 13.01 0.06 6.95
C SER A 143 13.25 -0.82 5.72
N GLU A 144 13.09 -0.28 4.52
CA GLU A 144 13.42 -1.00 3.27
C GLU A 144 14.89 -1.42 3.24
N VAL A 145 15.80 -0.49 3.61
CA VAL A 145 17.24 -0.77 3.74
C VAL A 145 17.52 -1.90 4.74
N ALA A 146 16.90 -1.85 5.92
CA ALA A 146 17.07 -2.88 6.94
C ALA A 146 16.57 -4.26 6.43
N THR A 147 15.45 -4.27 5.71
CA THR A 147 14.91 -5.47 5.06
C THR A 147 15.88 -6.04 4.01
N LEU A 148 16.44 -5.22 3.11
CA LEU A 148 17.40 -5.67 2.10
C LEU A 148 18.67 -6.25 2.74
N MET A 149 19.19 -5.61 3.80
CA MET A 149 20.35 -6.13 4.55
C MET A 149 20.07 -7.44 5.29
N PHE A 150 18.82 -7.65 5.73
CA PHE A 150 18.40 -8.94 6.27
C PHE A 150 18.35 -10.01 5.18
N LEU A 151 17.73 -9.70 4.04
CA LEU A 151 17.57 -10.64 2.92
C LEU A 151 18.89 -11.08 2.30
N GLU A 152 19.92 -10.23 2.32
CA GLU A 152 21.29 -10.59 1.88
C GLU A 152 21.87 -11.78 2.67
N LYS A 153 21.34 -12.06 3.87
CA LYS A 153 21.74 -13.20 4.72
C LYS A 153 20.92 -14.47 4.46
N THR A 154 20.01 -14.42 3.49
CA THR A 154 19.08 -15.51 3.15
C THR A 154 19.31 -15.97 1.70
N SER A 155 18.58 -17.01 1.30
CA SER A 155 18.58 -17.50 -0.08
C SER A 155 17.53 -16.82 -0.97
N VAL A 156 16.80 -15.83 -0.45
CA VAL A 156 15.81 -15.06 -1.23
C VAL A 156 16.57 -14.21 -2.25
N PRO A 157 16.20 -14.26 -3.55
CA PRO A 157 16.88 -13.47 -4.57
C PRO A 157 16.45 -12.00 -4.48
N ALA A 158 17.04 -11.24 -3.57
CA ALA A 158 16.79 -9.81 -3.39
C ALA A 158 18.02 -8.97 -3.83
N PRO A 159 17.86 -7.69 -4.20
CA PRO A 159 18.99 -6.85 -4.58
C PRO A 159 19.99 -6.70 -3.43
N LYS A 160 21.28 -6.91 -3.71
CA LYS A 160 22.33 -6.57 -2.75
C LYS A 160 22.41 -5.05 -2.55
N LEU A 161 22.43 -4.61 -1.30
CA LEU A 161 22.62 -3.21 -0.94
C LEU A 161 24.12 -2.85 -0.98
N TYR A 162 24.45 -1.67 -1.51
CA TYR A 162 25.81 -1.13 -1.46
C TYR A 162 25.93 0.09 -0.53
N ASP A 163 24.93 0.98 -0.54
CA ASP A 163 24.90 2.18 0.30
C ASP A 163 23.52 2.81 0.28
N PHE A 164 23.25 3.75 1.17
CA PHE A 164 22.06 4.59 1.12
C PHE A 164 22.34 5.93 1.83
N GLU A 165 21.55 6.96 1.49
CA GLU A 165 21.52 8.20 2.26
C GLU A 165 20.09 8.73 2.31
N LEU A 166 19.67 9.20 3.48
CA LEU A 166 18.32 9.71 3.70
C LEU A 166 18.19 11.16 3.20
N GLU A 167 16.98 11.70 3.20
CA GLU A 167 16.77 13.09 2.84
C GLU A 167 17.15 13.99 4.02
N HIS A 168 18.22 14.77 3.88
CA HIS A 168 18.61 15.83 4.80
C HIS A 168 19.47 16.88 4.09
N PRO A 169 19.57 18.13 4.60
CA PRO A 169 20.30 19.21 3.92
C PRO A 169 21.80 18.95 3.66
N GLY A 170 22.39 17.99 4.37
CA GLY A 170 23.81 17.62 4.24
C GLY A 170 24.08 16.49 3.24
N ASN A 171 23.06 15.90 2.62
CA ASN A 171 23.23 14.82 1.66
C ASN A 171 23.93 15.37 0.39
N PRO A 172 25.16 14.91 0.08
CA PRO A 172 25.96 15.49 -1.01
C PRO A 172 25.40 15.17 -2.41
N VAL A 173 24.57 14.12 -2.51
CA VAL A 173 23.87 13.74 -3.75
C VAL A 173 22.59 14.55 -3.93
N GLY A 174 22.05 15.12 -2.85
CA GLY A 174 20.83 15.92 -2.84
C GLY A 174 19.63 15.10 -2.32
N PRO A 175 18.85 14.43 -3.18
CA PRO A 175 17.72 13.62 -2.72
C PRO A 175 18.17 12.33 -2.00
N ALA A 176 17.26 11.77 -1.20
CA ALA A 176 17.45 10.44 -0.62
C ALA A 176 17.64 9.37 -1.71
N PHE A 177 18.57 8.45 -1.49
CA PHE A 177 18.83 7.38 -2.43
C PHE A 177 19.22 6.05 -1.78
N ILE A 178 18.87 4.95 -2.45
CA ILE A 178 19.40 3.61 -2.20
C ILE A 178 20.30 3.23 -3.38
N LEU A 179 21.53 2.84 -3.10
CA LEU A 179 22.46 2.28 -4.08
C LEU A 179 22.52 0.76 -3.91
N MET A 180 22.14 0.04 -4.95
CA MET A 180 21.98 -1.41 -4.88
C MET A 180 22.28 -2.11 -6.21
N GLU A 181 22.31 -3.43 -6.18
CA GLU A 181 22.46 -4.29 -7.35
C GLU A 181 21.31 -4.11 -8.34
N LYS A 182 21.64 -4.09 -9.64
CA LYS A 182 20.65 -4.20 -10.71
C LYS A 182 20.45 -5.68 -11.05
N LEU A 183 19.34 -6.26 -10.58
CA LEU A 183 18.99 -7.63 -10.91
C LEU A 183 18.58 -7.78 -12.39
N PRO A 184 18.89 -8.91 -13.04
CA PRO A 184 18.47 -9.18 -14.41
C PRO A 184 17.00 -9.58 -14.49
N GLY A 185 16.46 -9.64 -15.71
CA GLY A 185 15.08 -10.08 -15.98
C GLY A 185 14.09 -8.94 -16.15
N LYS A 186 12.81 -9.30 -16.24
CA LYS A 186 11.67 -8.39 -16.43
C LYS A 186 10.57 -8.68 -15.40
N SER A 187 9.83 -7.66 -15.00
CA SER A 187 8.67 -7.82 -14.13
C SER A 187 7.67 -8.82 -14.72
N LEU A 188 7.23 -9.74 -13.88
CA LEU A 188 6.28 -10.78 -14.22
C LEU A 188 4.90 -10.18 -14.49
N ARG A 189 4.34 -10.48 -15.68
CA ARG A 189 2.95 -10.18 -16.01
C ARG A 189 2.08 -11.42 -15.95
N TRP A 190 1.59 -11.72 -14.74
CA TRP A 190 0.82 -12.95 -14.43
C TRP A 190 -0.36 -13.22 -15.37
N SER A 191 -1.06 -12.16 -15.80
CA SER A 191 -2.19 -12.26 -16.72
C SER A 191 -1.84 -12.82 -18.10
N THR A 192 -0.58 -12.70 -18.51
CA THR A 192 -0.10 -13.10 -19.84
C THR A 192 0.66 -14.43 -19.87
N THR A 193 0.89 -15.05 -18.72
CA THR A 193 1.68 -16.29 -18.61
C THR A 193 0.86 -17.54 -18.92
N THR A 194 1.48 -18.54 -19.56
CA THR A 194 0.89 -19.86 -19.77
C THR A 194 0.83 -20.68 -18.46
N PRO A 195 0.00 -21.73 -18.39
CA PRO A 195 -0.05 -22.60 -17.21
C PRO A 195 1.30 -23.20 -16.80
N GLN A 196 2.15 -23.57 -17.76
CA GLN A 196 3.48 -24.12 -17.49
C GLN A 196 4.43 -23.06 -16.94
N GLN A 197 4.36 -21.83 -17.46
CA GLN A 197 5.14 -20.70 -16.94
C GLN A 197 4.73 -20.38 -15.50
N ARG A 198 3.41 -20.32 -15.21
CA ARG A 198 2.90 -20.14 -13.85
C ARG A 198 3.38 -21.22 -12.91
N GLN A 199 3.31 -22.48 -13.30
CA GLN A 199 3.78 -23.59 -12.46
C GLN A 199 5.27 -23.47 -12.13
N ARG A 200 6.10 -23.07 -13.11
CA ARG A 200 7.53 -22.83 -12.86
C ARG A 200 7.76 -21.68 -11.87
N VAL A 201 7.06 -20.57 -12.02
CA VAL A 201 7.18 -19.44 -11.08
C VAL A 201 6.68 -19.83 -9.68
N MET A 202 5.51 -20.47 -9.58
CA MET A 202 4.96 -20.93 -8.29
C MET A 202 5.90 -21.88 -7.55
N SER A 203 6.56 -22.79 -8.27
CA SER A 203 7.51 -23.72 -7.65
C SER A 203 8.70 -22.99 -7.03
N GLN A 204 9.24 -21.97 -7.70
CA GLN A 204 10.33 -21.14 -7.17
C GLN A 204 9.86 -20.19 -6.06
N LEU A 205 8.64 -19.66 -6.16
CA LEU A 205 8.04 -18.87 -5.08
C LEU A 205 7.79 -19.69 -3.82
N ALA A 206 7.48 -20.99 -3.97
CA ALA A 206 7.40 -21.91 -2.85
C ALA A 206 8.78 -22.10 -2.18
N ASP A 207 9.88 -22.13 -2.95
CA ASP A 207 11.24 -22.14 -2.39
C ASP A 207 11.53 -20.86 -1.59
N VAL A 208 11.04 -19.70 -2.05
CA VAL A 208 11.15 -18.42 -1.31
C VAL A 208 10.37 -18.47 0.00
N PHE A 209 9.14 -18.99 0.01
CA PHE A 209 8.35 -19.15 1.23
C PHE A 209 9.06 -20.06 2.23
N VAL A 210 9.59 -21.19 1.75
CA VAL A 210 10.37 -22.14 2.56
C VAL A 210 11.62 -21.48 3.13
N GLU A 211 12.30 -20.63 2.35
CA GLU A 211 13.47 -19.90 2.84
C GLU A 211 13.10 -18.90 3.93
N LEU A 212 12.09 -18.05 3.71
CA LEU A 212 11.63 -17.05 4.68
C LEU A 212 11.14 -17.69 5.98
N TYR A 213 10.52 -18.87 5.91
CA TYR A 213 10.05 -19.62 7.08
C TYR A 213 11.18 -20.07 8.02
N LYS A 214 12.44 -20.11 7.56
CA LYS A 214 13.59 -20.45 8.42
C LYS A 214 14.00 -19.33 9.39
N HIS A 215 13.45 -18.13 9.22
CA HIS A 215 13.91 -16.92 9.91
C HIS A 215 12.79 -16.27 10.74
N PRO A 216 12.46 -16.84 11.92
CA PRO A 216 11.43 -16.30 12.79
C PRO A 216 11.88 -15.04 13.55
N PHE A 217 10.92 -14.16 13.83
CA PHE A 217 11.02 -12.96 14.64
C PHE A 217 10.07 -13.04 15.85
N ARG A 218 10.29 -12.18 16.84
CA ARG A 218 9.50 -12.15 18.09
C ARG A 218 8.39 -11.11 18.13
N PHE A 219 8.39 -10.18 17.20
CA PHE A 219 7.46 -9.06 17.20
C PHE A 219 6.84 -8.86 15.82
N PHE A 220 5.65 -8.27 15.82
CA PHE A 220 4.88 -7.90 14.64
C PHE A 220 5.13 -6.42 14.31
N GLY A 221 5.90 -6.16 13.26
CA GLY A 221 6.29 -4.80 12.89
C GLY A 221 7.25 -4.81 11.71
N SER A 222 8.05 -3.75 11.55
CA SER A 222 9.01 -3.67 10.45
C SER A 222 10.45 -3.72 10.96
N LEU A 223 11.36 -4.30 10.17
CA LEU A 223 12.79 -4.09 10.37
C LEU A 223 13.09 -2.59 10.25
N ASP A 224 13.78 -1.99 11.21
CA ASP A 224 13.96 -0.53 11.29
C ASP A 224 15.40 -0.08 11.56
N VAL A 225 16.29 -1.00 11.92
CA VAL A 225 17.71 -0.74 12.18
C VAL A 225 18.57 -1.46 11.12
N PRO A 226 19.16 -0.73 10.15
CA PRO A 226 20.06 -1.29 9.15
C PRO A 226 21.19 -2.12 9.77
N GLY A 227 21.31 -3.38 9.36
CA GLY A 227 22.34 -4.31 9.83
C GLY A 227 21.93 -5.19 11.02
N GLU A 228 20.87 -4.82 11.73
CA GLU A 228 20.32 -5.55 12.87
C GLU A 228 18.99 -6.22 12.51
N SER A 229 18.63 -7.27 13.24
CA SER A 229 17.32 -7.95 13.12
C SER A 229 16.32 -7.41 14.14
N HIS A 230 16.39 -6.11 14.43
CA HIS A 230 15.47 -5.43 15.34
C HIS A 230 14.15 -5.12 14.63
N ILE A 231 13.03 -5.39 15.32
CA ILE A 231 11.69 -5.11 14.82
C ILE A 231 11.11 -3.92 15.58
N GLY A 232 10.88 -2.84 14.85
CA GLY A 232 10.23 -1.64 15.32
C GLY A 232 8.79 -1.50 14.84
N PRO A 233 8.22 -0.29 14.94
CA PRO A 233 6.87 0.01 14.45
C PRO A 233 6.73 -0.25 12.95
N PHE A 234 5.49 -0.43 12.48
CA PHE A 234 5.22 -0.63 11.06
C PHE A 234 5.67 0.56 10.24
N ALA A 235 6.52 0.31 9.25
CA ALA A 235 6.99 1.32 8.32
C ALA A 235 6.01 1.49 7.17
N LYS A 236 4.80 1.99 7.45
CA LYS A 236 3.75 2.27 6.45
C LYS A 236 2.99 3.54 6.82
N GLU A 237 2.87 4.49 5.89
CA GLU A 237 2.28 5.81 6.13
C GLU A 237 0.80 5.75 6.54
N SER A 238 0.06 4.75 6.07
CA SER A 238 -1.35 4.52 6.46
C SER A 238 -1.50 4.17 7.94
N LEU A 239 -0.41 3.75 8.61
CA LEU A 239 -0.36 3.39 10.03
C LEU A 239 0.33 4.47 10.89
N MET A 240 0.47 5.68 10.35
CA MET A 240 1.18 6.78 10.99
C MET A 240 0.36 8.08 11.04
N THR A 241 0.63 8.87 12.07
CA THR A 241 0.18 10.26 12.19
C THR A 241 1.32 11.14 12.70
N LEU A 242 1.18 12.47 12.63
CA LEU A 242 2.14 13.41 13.20
C LEU A 242 1.50 14.16 14.38
N ALA A 243 2.15 14.26 15.53
CA ALA A 243 1.67 15.08 16.64
C ALA A 243 2.78 16.02 17.08
N LYS A 244 2.58 17.34 16.91
CA LYS A 244 3.60 18.36 17.24
C LYS A 244 4.98 18.06 16.60
N SER A 245 4.97 17.59 15.36
CA SER A 245 6.16 17.17 14.60
C SER A 245 6.83 15.88 15.08
N GLU A 246 6.21 15.16 16.02
CA GLU A 246 6.62 13.80 16.40
C GLU A 246 5.76 12.77 15.68
N MET A 247 6.40 11.70 15.22
CA MET A 247 5.71 10.59 14.57
C MET A 247 5.00 9.73 15.61
N ARG A 248 3.71 9.47 15.41
CA ARG A 248 2.99 8.43 16.12
C ARG A 248 2.84 7.24 15.19
N THR A 249 3.34 6.11 15.65
CA THR A 249 3.42 4.87 14.90
C THR A 249 2.60 3.78 15.58
N ILE A 250 2.17 2.79 14.81
CA ILE A 250 1.61 1.53 15.34
C ILE A 250 2.74 0.51 15.44
N GLY A 251 2.78 -0.22 16.56
CA GLY A 251 3.72 -1.30 16.79
C GLY A 251 5.08 -0.88 17.37
N PRO A 252 6.02 -1.83 17.52
CA PRO A 252 5.84 -3.25 17.23
C PRO A 252 4.75 -3.87 18.12
N CYS A 253 3.89 -4.70 17.54
CA CYS A 253 2.80 -5.37 18.25
C CYS A 253 3.25 -6.75 18.73
N SER A 254 2.67 -7.21 19.84
CA SER A 254 2.85 -8.56 20.37
C SER A 254 1.93 -9.59 19.74
N SER A 255 0.83 -9.15 19.12
CA SER A 255 -0.18 -10.04 18.56
C SER A 255 -0.85 -9.42 17.33
N LEU A 256 -1.51 -10.28 16.54
CA LEU A 256 -2.35 -9.87 15.42
C LEU A 256 -3.58 -9.08 15.86
N GLU A 257 -4.14 -9.42 17.02
CA GLU A 257 -5.28 -8.72 17.62
C GLU A 257 -4.91 -7.27 17.95
N ASP A 258 -3.76 -7.05 18.60
CA ASP A 258 -3.26 -5.70 18.92
C ASP A 258 -3.07 -4.86 17.65
N TYR A 259 -2.54 -5.46 16.59
CA TYR A 259 -2.35 -4.81 15.30
C TYR A 259 -3.68 -4.40 14.67
N TYR A 260 -4.65 -5.32 14.59
CA TYR A 260 -5.95 -5.01 13.99
C TYR A 260 -6.73 -4.00 14.82
N ALA A 261 -6.77 -4.13 16.15
CA ALA A 261 -7.42 -3.17 17.02
C ALA A 261 -6.80 -1.77 16.87
N SER A 262 -5.47 -1.66 16.87
CA SER A 262 -4.77 -0.37 16.75
C SER A 262 -4.96 0.26 15.38
N SER A 263 -4.88 -0.52 14.30
CA SER A 263 -5.04 -0.04 12.92
C SER A 263 -6.48 0.39 12.62
N LEU A 264 -7.48 -0.40 13.04
CA LEU A 264 -8.89 -0.04 12.87
C LEU A 264 -9.27 1.16 13.74
N GLN A 265 -8.76 1.25 14.98
CA GLN A 265 -8.98 2.43 15.81
C GLN A 265 -8.39 3.69 15.16
N LEU A 266 -7.18 3.60 14.59
CA LEU A 266 -6.60 4.70 13.83
C LEU A 266 -7.49 5.11 12.64
N ILE A 267 -8.04 4.14 11.89
CA ILE A 267 -8.94 4.44 10.77
C ILE A 267 -10.20 5.17 11.27
N LEU A 268 -10.83 4.70 12.34
CA LEU A 268 -12.00 5.35 12.93
C LEU A 268 -11.69 6.79 13.38
N ASP A 269 -10.56 7.01 14.03
CA ASP A 269 -10.11 8.33 14.46
C ASP A 269 -9.89 9.26 13.25
N LEU A 270 -9.30 8.75 12.17
CA LEU A 270 -9.07 9.50 10.93
C LEU A 270 -10.37 9.81 10.18
N ILE A 271 -11.37 8.94 10.21
CA ILE A 271 -12.71 9.20 9.67
C ILE A 271 -13.37 10.36 10.43
N ILE A 272 -13.35 10.31 11.77
CA ILE A 272 -13.90 11.37 12.63
C ILE A 272 -13.20 12.72 12.38
N GLN A 273 -11.90 12.69 12.08
CA GLN A 273 -11.10 13.88 11.77
C GLN A 273 -11.26 14.36 10.32
N GLU A 274 -12.11 13.71 9.52
CA GLU A 274 -12.31 13.96 8.08
C GLU A 274 -11.02 13.78 7.25
N GLU A 275 -10.03 13.04 7.75
CA GLU A 275 -8.79 12.69 7.04
C GLU A 275 -8.97 11.48 6.11
N LEU A 276 -9.94 10.61 6.38
CA LEU A 276 -10.28 9.45 5.54
C LEU A 276 -11.77 9.40 5.25
N TYR A 277 -12.12 8.87 4.07
CA TYR A 277 -13.51 8.60 3.65
C TYR A 277 -14.45 9.80 3.75
N SER A 278 -13.95 11.02 3.55
CA SER A 278 -14.70 12.26 3.77
C SER A 278 -15.98 12.40 2.93
N ARG A 279 -16.08 11.69 1.79
CA ARG A 279 -17.28 11.62 0.93
C ARG A 279 -18.34 10.62 1.43
N GLN A 280 -17.97 9.68 2.30
CA GLN A 280 -18.84 8.58 2.78
C GLN A 280 -18.52 8.15 4.22
N ALA A 281 -18.33 9.13 5.11
CA ALA A 281 -17.77 8.92 6.43
C ALA A 281 -18.60 7.98 7.31
N VAL A 282 -19.93 8.11 7.31
CA VAL A 282 -20.83 7.25 8.12
C VAL A 282 -20.71 5.79 7.71
N ASP A 283 -20.72 5.51 6.40
CA ASP A 283 -20.69 4.15 5.87
C ASP A 283 -19.34 3.50 6.17
N ALA A 284 -18.25 4.24 5.91
CA ALA A 284 -16.91 3.81 6.26
C ALA A 284 -16.76 3.56 7.77
N TYR A 285 -17.33 4.43 8.63
CA TYR A 285 -17.25 4.27 10.08
C TYR A 285 -17.95 3.00 10.54
N LEU A 286 -19.17 2.75 10.05
CA LEU A 286 -19.93 1.53 10.37
C LEU A 286 -19.18 0.27 9.95
N ILE A 287 -18.61 0.26 8.74
CA ILE A 287 -17.79 -0.86 8.24
C ILE A 287 -16.63 -1.14 9.19
N HIS A 288 -15.79 -0.13 9.47
CA HIS A 288 -14.59 -0.34 10.27
C HIS A 288 -14.89 -0.62 11.74
N ARG A 289 -15.99 -0.06 12.28
CA ARG A 289 -16.47 -0.39 13.62
C ARG A 289 -16.94 -1.84 13.68
N PHE A 290 -17.61 -2.33 12.64
CA PHE A 290 -17.98 -3.74 12.54
C PHE A 290 -16.77 -4.66 12.42
N LEU A 291 -15.74 -4.27 11.66
CA LEU A 291 -14.48 -5.03 11.58
C LEU A 291 -13.80 -5.20 12.94
N LEU A 292 -13.88 -4.21 13.85
CA LEU A 292 -13.38 -4.35 15.22
C LEU A 292 -14.08 -5.49 15.97
N ASP A 293 -15.39 -5.62 15.82
CA ASP A 293 -16.16 -6.71 16.48
C ASP A 293 -15.84 -8.08 15.88
N LEU A 294 -15.36 -8.13 14.64
CA LEU A 294 -14.97 -9.37 13.96
C LEU A 294 -13.55 -9.85 14.29
N ILE A 295 -12.70 -9.03 14.93
CA ILE A 295 -11.31 -9.41 15.23
C ILE A 295 -11.21 -10.80 15.90
N PRO A 296 -11.97 -11.13 16.96
CA PRO A 296 -11.86 -12.43 17.63
C PRO A 296 -12.24 -13.63 16.75
N LEU A 297 -12.95 -13.40 15.63
CA LEU A 297 -13.40 -14.45 14.71
C LEU A 297 -12.42 -14.69 13.56
N VAL A 298 -11.55 -13.72 13.25
CA VAL A 298 -10.61 -13.78 12.11
C VAL A 298 -9.17 -14.01 12.54
N VAL A 299 -8.83 -13.69 13.78
CA VAL A 299 -7.52 -13.99 14.37
C VAL A 299 -7.44 -15.51 14.56
N PRO A 300 -6.48 -16.19 13.91
CA PRO A 300 -6.31 -17.63 14.09
C PRO A 300 -6.06 -17.96 15.55
N SER A 301 -6.71 -19.00 16.07
CA SER A 301 -6.42 -19.54 17.41
C SER A 301 -4.93 -19.91 17.48
N THR A 302 -4.17 -19.23 18.33
CA THR A 302 -2.72 -19.39 18.48
C THR A 302 -2.38 -20.78 19.00
N GLN A 303 -2.20 -21.74 18.09
CA GLN A 303 -1.59 -23.01 18.45
C GLN A 303 -0.06 -22.83 18.40
N ASN A 304 0.51 -22.43 19.54
CA ASN A 304 1.92 -22.64 19.92
C ASN A 304 3.04 -21.97 19.09
N ASP A 305 2.76 -21.03 18.19
CA ASP A 305 3.82 -20.31 17.47
C ASP A 305 3.75 -18.81 17.74
N ASP A 306 4.55 -18.34 18.72
CA ASP A 306 4.77 -16.91 19.02
C ASP A 306 5.79 -16.28 18.05
N ASN A 307 6.02 -16.92 16.88
CA ASN A 307 6.92 -16.42 15.86
C ASN A 307 6.17 -15.62 14.80
N PHE A 308 6.85 -14.59 14.31
CA PHE A 308 6.46 -13.80 13.16
C PHE A 308 7.49 -14.00 12.04
N TYR A 309 7.09 -13.84 10.79
CA TYR A 309 7.93 -14.08 9.63
C TYR A 309 7.83 -12.91 8.67
N LEU A 310 8.91 -12.61 7.96
CA LEU A 310 8.94 -11.50 7.00
C LEU A 310 7.89 -11.74 5.90
N LYS A 311 7.01 -10.75 5.69
CA LYS A 311 5.99 -10.69 4.66
C LYS A 311 6.31 -9.55 3.69
N HIS A 312 6.26 -9.86 2.40
CA HIS A 312 6.27 -8.86 1.34
C HIS A 312 4.93 -8.10 1.33
N ALA A 313 4.96 -6.76 1.29
CA ALA A 313 3.76 -5.94 1.40
C ALA A 313 2.97 -5.79 0.08
N ASP A 314 3.61 -6.05 -1.07
CA ASP A 314 3.04 -5.87 -2.41
C ASP A 314 3.06 -7.18 -3.23
N ASP A 315 2.40 -8.23 -2.76
CA ASP A 315 2.46 -9.58 -3.34
C ASP A 315 1.60 -9.78 -4.62
N LYS A 316 1.32 -8.69 -5.37
CA LYS A 316 0.55 -8.69 -6.63
C LYS A 316 1.31 -9.20 -7.87
N GLY A 317 2.58 -9.55 -7.70
CA GLY A 317 3.38 -10.34 -8.64
C GLY A 317 4.32 -9.58 -9.58
N ASP A 318 4.09 -8.29 -9.83
CA ASP A 318 4.96 -7.45 -10.68
C ASP A 318 6.32 -7.12 -10.05
N HIS A 319 6.42 -7.25 -8.73
CA HIS A 319 7.67 -7.23 -7.94
C HIS A 319 8.56 -8.47 -8.16
N ILE A 320 8.08 -9.50 -8.88
CA ILE A 320 8.87 -10.68 -9.23
C ILE A 320 9.52 -10.46 -10.60
N LEU A 321 10.85 -10.49 -10.64
CA LEU A 321 11.62 -10.46 -11.88
C LEU A 321 11.85 -11.88 -12.40
N VAL A 322 11.65 -12.07 -13.70
CA VAL A 322 11.89 -13.35 -14.37
C VAL A 322 12.75 -13.20 -15.62
N ASP A 323 13.53 -14.24 -15.94
CA ASP A 323 14.20 -14.38 -17.23
C ASP A 323 13.24 -14.88 -18.34
N ASP A 324 13.76 -15.10 -19.54
CA ASP A 324 12.96 -15.59 -20.68
C ASP A 324 12.49 -17.05 -20.54
N HIS A 325 13.01 -17.77 -19.55
CA HIS A 325 12.61 -19.14 -19.20
C HIS A 325 11.69 -19.20 -17.96
N PHE A 326 11.29 -18.04 -17.43
CA PHE A 326 10.47 -17.87 -16.23
C PHE A 326 11.16 -18.39 -14.96
N ASN A 327 12.50 -18.35 -14.92
CA ASN A 327 13.23 -18.48 -13.66
C ASN A 327 13.17 -17.14 -12.91
N ILE A 328 12.92 -17.18 -11.60
CA ILE A 328 12.92 -15.99 -10.75
C ILE A 328 14.38 -15.52 -10.64
N THR A 329 14.62 -14.30 -11.09
CA THR A 329 15.93 -13.63 -11.02
C THR A 329 15.99 -12.60 -9.91
N GLY A 330 14.84 -12.19 -9.37
CA GLY A 330 14.75 -11.19 -8.33
C GLY A 330 13.37 -11.03 -7.73
N ILE A 331 13.33 -10.64 -6.46
CA ILE A 331 12.17 -10.12 -5.74
C ILE A 331 12.56 -8.72 -5.27
N ILE A 332 11.88 -7.72 -5.81
CA ILE A 332 12.16 -6.30 -5.59
C ILE A 332 11.01 -5.63 -4.82
N ASP A 333 11.09 -4.32 -4.60
CA ASP A 333 10.03 -3.52 -3.97
C ASP A 333 9.63 -3.98 -2.55
N TRP A 334 10.66 -4.21 -1.72
CA TRP A 334 10.55 -4.52 -0.28
C TRP A 334 10.14 -3.33 0.60
N GLU A 335 9.62 -2.26 -0.01
CA GLU A 335 9.00 -1.16 0.72
C GLU A 335 7.80 -1.67 1.52
N TRP A 336 7.63 -1.15 2.73
CA TRP A 336 6.57 -1.53 3.69
C TRP A 336 6.59 -3.00 4.14
N ALA A 337 7.65 -3.76 3.82
CA ALA A 337 7.83 -5.11 4.34
C ALA A 337 7.77 -5.12 5.88
N HIS A 338 7.14 -6.14 6.42
CA HIS A 338 6.90 -6.28 7.84
C HIS A 338 6.87 -7.76 8.21
N THR A 339 7.13 -8.09 9.46
CA THR A 339 6.90 -9.42 9.98
C THR A 339 5.40 -9.64 10.14
N ALA A 340 4.90 -10.87 10.07
CA ALA A 340 3.49 -11.19 10.30
C ALA A 340 3.36 -12.61 10.86
N PRO A 341 2.24 -12.98 11.52
CA PRO A 341 1.98 -14.36 11.90
C PRO A 341 2.07 -15.28 10.66
N PRO A 342 2.43 -16.56 10.83
CA PRO A 342 2.65 -17.45 9.69
C PRO A 342 1.42 -17.56 8.76
N GLN A 343 0.21 -17.47 9.30
CA GLN A 343 -1.04 -17.48 8.53
C GLN A 343 -1.20 -16.28 7.59
N HIS A 344 -0.48 -15.19 7.84
CA HIS A 344 -0.48 -13.97 7.02
C HIS A 344 0.76 -13.88 6.14
N ALA A 345 1.92 -14.24 6.69
CA ALA A 345 3.19 -14.22 5.99
C ALA A 345 3.21 -15.22 4.83
N PHE A 346 2.60 -16.40 5.01
CA PHE A 346 2.61 -17.50 4.04
C PHE A 346 1.22 -17.85 3.49
N ASN A 347 0.29 -16.89 3.54
CA ASN A 347 -0.96 -17.01 2.80
C ASN A 347 -0.71 -16.96 1.29
N SER A 348 -1.71 -17.33 0.49
CA SER A 348 -1.66 -17.23 -0.97
C SER A 348 -1.35 -15.79 -1.42
N PRO A 349 -0.29 -15.56 -2.22
CA PRO A 349 -0.02 -14.24 -2.78
C PRO A 349 -1.22 -13.68 -3.57
N VAL A 350 -1.44 -12.36 -3.52
CA VAL A 350 -2.57 -11.72 -4.21
C VAL A 350 -2.59 -12.02 -5.72
N CYS A 351 -1.42 -12.19 -6.35
CA CYS A 351 -1.34 -12.54 -7.77
C CYS A 351 -1.93 -13.92 -8.13
N LEU A 352 -2.07 -14.82 -7.15
CA LEU A 352 -2.64 -16.16 -7.36
C LEU A 352 -4.16 -16.19 -7.16
N LEU A 353 -4.75 -15.11 -6.65
CA LEU A 353 -6.17 -15.05 -6.37
C LEU A 353 -7.01 -15.05 -7.66
N PRO A 354 -8.17 -15.73 -7.68
CA PRO A 354 -9.14 -15.63 -8.76
C PRO A 354 -9.84 -14.26 -8.66
N VAL A 355 -9.22 -13.22 -9.23
CA VAL A 355 -9.57 -11.80 -8.98
C VAL A 355 -11.08 -11.53 -9.11
N ALA A 356 -11.71 -11.90 -10.23
CA ALA A 356 -13.12 -11.62 -10.46
C ALA A 356 -14.02 -12.32 -9.42
N GLU A 357 -13.79 -13.61 -9.16
CA GLU A 357 -14.52 -14.38 -8.17
C GLU A 357 -14.28 -13.87 -6.76
N PHE A 358 -13.04 -13.45 -6.47
CA PHE A 358 -12.67 -12.86 -5.19
C PHE A 358 -13.45 -11.57 -4.97
N TYR A 359 -13.43 -10.61 -5.89
CA TYR A 359 -14.24 -9.39 -5.75
C TYR A 359 -15.74 -9.66 -5.72
N ASN A 360 -16.23 -10.72 -6.36
CA ASN A 360 -17.61 -11.19 -6.26
C ASN A 360 -17.96 -11.90 -4.94
N GLY A 361 -17.07 -11.93 -3.96
CA GLY A 361 -17.33 -12.51 -2.63
C GLY A 361 -17.19 -14.03 -2.54
N ASN A 362 -16.64 -14.70 -3.56
CA ASN A 362 -16.44 -16.15 -3.53
C ASN A 362 -15.34 -16.55 -2.52
N ASN A 363 -15.66 -17.44 -1.59
CA ASN A 363 -14.71 -17.90 -0.55
C ASN A 363 -13.94 -19.17 -0.94
N ASN A 364 -14.18 -19.74 -2.12
CA ASN A 364 -13.41 -20.89 -2.58
C ASN A 364 -12.00 -20.49 -3.04
N LEU A 365 -11.07 -21.44 -2.99
CA LEU A 365 -9.73 -21.28 -3.56
C LEU A 365 -9.78 -21.36 -5.09
N GLY A 366 -8.98 -20.53 -5.74
CA GLY A 366 -8.70 -20.58 -7.16
C GLY A 366 -7.73 -21.70 -7.53
N GLY A 367 -7.67 -22.02 -8.82
CA GLY A 367 -6.84 -23.12 -9.33
C GLY A 367 -5.34 -22.92 -9.11
N ASP A 368 -4.85 -21.68 -9.14
CA ASP A 368 -3.43 -21.40 -8.93
C ASP A 368 -3.06 -21.45 -7.44
N GLU A 369 -3.97 -21.06 -6.53
CA GLU A 369 -3.80 -21.24 -5.07
C GLU A 369 -3.70 -22.72 -4.69
N ILE A 370 -4.58 -23.56 -5.24
CA ILE A 370 -4.58 -25.02 -5.00
C ILE A 370 -3.28 -25.65 -5.52
N LYS A 371 -2.77 -25.22 -6.67
CA LYS A 371 -1.49 -25.73 -7.20
C LYS A 371 -0.33 -25.27 -6.31
N PHE A 372 -0.34 -24.02 -5.87
CA PHE A 372 0.70 -23.48 -5.01
C PHE A 372 0.77 -24.21 -3.66
N SER A 373 -0.37 -24.49 -3.03
CA SER A 373 -0.40 -25.29 -1.79
C SER A 373 0.18 -26.69 -2.00
N ARG A 374 -0.14 -27.35 -3.12
CA ARG A 374 0.42 -28.68 -3.45
C ARG A 374 1.92 -28.64 -3.65
N LEU A 375 2.46 -27.60 -4.30
CA LEU A 375 3.90 -27.43 -4.48
C LEU A 375 4.63 -27.28 -3.13
N LEU A 376 4.01 -26.61 -2.15
CA LEU A 376 4.53 -26.55 -0.77
C LEU A 376 4.50 -27.92 -0.09
N GLU A 377 3.42 -28.69 -0.25
CA GLU A 377 3.33 -30.07 0.26
C GLU A 377 4.39 -30.99 -0.35
N GLU A 378 4.57 -30.94 -1.68
CA GLU A 378 5.59 -31.70 -2.42
C GLU A 378 7.01 -31.38 -1.96
N LYS A 379 7.25 -30.15 -1.49
CA LYS A 379 8.50 -29.70 -0.88
C LYS A 379 8.64 -30.06 0.61
N GLY A 380 7.64 -30.73 1.20
CA GLY A 380 7.65 -31.19 2.59
C GLY A 380 7.12 -30.18 3.61
N HIS A 381 6.47 -29.11 3.17
CA HIS A 381 5.97 -28.01 4.01
C HIS A 381 4.44 -27.96 4.04
N SER A 382 3.83 -29.00 4.64
CA SER A 382 2.37 -29.10 4.77
C SER A 382 1.76 -28.02 5.68
N ASP A 383 2.55 -27.45 6.58
CA ASP A 383 2.16 -26.29 7.39
C ASP A 383 1.98 -25.04 6.53
N LEU A 384 2.94 -24.73 5.66
CA LEU A 384 2.84 -23.61 4.70
C LEU A 384 1.68 -23.81 3.72
N ALA A 385 1.51 -25.04 3.23
CA ALA A 385 0.38 -25.38 2.36
C ALA A 385 -0.98 -25.12 3.05
N ARG A 386 -1.09 -25.45 4.33
CA ARG A 386 -2.29 -25.19 5.13
C ARG A 386 -2.54 -23.69 5.30
N PHE A 387 -1.52 -22.86 5.51
CA PHE A 387 -1.69 -21.40 5.59
C PHE A 387 -2.25 -20.81 4.28
N VAL A 388 -1.85 -21.34 3.13
CA VAL A 388 -2.45 -20.98 1.83
C VAL A 388 -3.92 -21.44 1.74
N GLN A 389 -4.21 -22.66 2.17
CA GLN A 389 -5.55 -23.25 2.05
C GLN A 389 -6.59 -22.57 2.96
N ASP A 390 -6.20 -22.27 4.19
CA ASP A 390 -7.09 -21.71 5.21
C ASP A 390 -7.15 -20.17 5.16
N GLY A 391 -6.27 -19.55 4.37
CA GLY A 391 -6.01 -18.12 4.43
C GLY A 391 -7.06 -17.19 3.83
N ARG A 392 -8.15 -17.73 3.24
CA ARG A 392 -9.16 -16.89 2.55
C ARG A 392 -9.77 -15.84 3.47
N VAL A 393 -10.10 -16.20 4.72
CA VAL A 393 -10.71 -15.24 5.66
C VAL A 393 -9.74 -14.12 6.04
N GLN A 394 -8.44 -14.41 6.13
CA GLN A 394 -7.41 -13.40 6.37
C GLN A 394 -7.29 -12.43 5.19
N HIS A 395 -7.37 -12.92 3.94
CA HIS A 395 -7.46 -12.04 2.76
C HIS A 395 -8.66 -11.12 2.85
N ARG A 396 -9.85 -11.69 3.09
CA ARG A 396 -11.11 -10.93 3.18
C ARG A 396 -11.02 -9.81 4.20
N PHE A 397 -10.54 -10.14 5.39
CA PHE A 397 -10.44 -9.18 6.48
C PHE A 397 -9.42 -8.09 6.17
N ALA A 398 -8.21 -8.47 5.73
CA ALA A 398 -7.16 -7.51 5.39
C ALA A 398 -7.57 -6.54 4.26
N PHE A 399 -8.27 -7.05 3.23
CA PHE A 399 -8.80 -6.19 2.16
C PHE A 399 -9.86 -5.22 2.67
N CYS A 400 -10.71 -5.62 3.62
CA CYS A 400 -11.71 -4.72 4.20
C CYS A 400 -11.09 -3.67 5.15
N CYS A 401 -9.93 -3.96 5.76
CA CYS A 401 -9.19 -3.02 6.60
C CYS A 401 -8.54 -1.90 5.76
N GLY A 402 -9.28 -0.82 5.51
CA GLY A 402 -8.76 0.34 4.79
C GLY A 402 -8.90 0.24 3.26
N TYR A 403 -9.89 -0.51 2.75
CA TYR A 403 -10.18 -0.57 1.31
C TYR A 403 -10.47 0.82 0.74
N ASN A 404 -10.10 1.06 -0.52
CA ASN A 404 -10.52 2.26 -1.23
C ASN A 404 -11.98 2.13 -1.67
N LEU A 405 -12.88 2.85 -1.01
CA LEU A 405 -14.32 2.76 -1.27
C LEU A 405 -14.78 3.49 -2.55
N MET A 406 -13.86 4.02 -3.36
CA MET A 406 -14.20 4.54 -4.70
C MET A 406 -14.72 3.44 -5.64
N ASP A 407 -14.22 2.21 -5.51
CA ASP A 407 -14.79 1.02 -6.16
C ASP A 407 -15.84 0.38 -5.23
N TRP A 408 -17.02 1.01 -5.20
CA TRP A 408 -18.08 0.61 -4.29
C TRP A 408 -18.61 -0.80 -4.57
N ASP A 409 -18.83 -1.14 -5.84
CA ASP A 409 -19.36 -2.44 -6.24
C ASP A 409 -18.38 -3.57 -5.90
N GLY A 410 -17.09 -3.37 -6.18
CA GLY A 410 -16.04 -4.31 -5.78
C GLY A 410 -15.97 -4.47 -4.26
N PHE A 411 -16.07 -3.37 -3.52
CA PHE A 411 -16.10 -3.41 -2.05
C PHE A 411 -17.30 -4.20 -1.51
N LEU A 412 -18.50 -3.99 -2.03
CA LEU A 412 -19.71 -4.69 -1.58
C LEU A 412 -19.54 -6.22 -1.66
N GLY A 413 -18.93 -6.71 -2.75
CA GLY A 413 -18.65 -8.13 -2.90
C GLY A 413 -17.55 -8.63 -1.95
N LEU A 414 -16.49 -7.86 -1.72
CA LEU A 414 -15.47 -8.19 -0.70
C LEU A 414 -16.08 -8.29 0.70
N PHE A 415 -16.90 -7.31 1.07
CA PHE A 415 -17.50 -7.19 2.38
C PHE A 415 -18.55 -8.28 2.64
N ARG A 416 -19.38 -8.59 1.63
CA ARG A 416 -20.26 -9.76 1.67
C ARG A 416 -19.45 -11.04 1.85
N GLY A 417 -18.41 -11.24 1.04
CA GLY A 417 -17.54 -12.42 1.13
C GLY A 417 -16.92 -12.59 2.53
N LEU A 418 -16.51 -11.50 3.19
CA LEU A 418 -16.04 -11.54 4.57
C LEU A 418 -17.14 -12.01 5.54
N ARG A 419 -18.32 -11.40 5.49
CA ARG A 419 -19.47 -11.75 6.33
C ARG A 419 -19.88 -13.22 6.15
N ASP A 420 -19.89 -13.70 4.91
CA ASP A 420 -20.12 -15.10 4.57
C ASP A 420 -19.06 -16.03 5.18
N ALA A 421 -17.78 -15.63 5.12
CA ALA A 421 -16.66 -16.44 5.63
C ALA A 421 -16.69 -16.58 7.16
N VAL A 422 -17.09 -15.52 7.87
CA VAL A 422 -17.17 -15.53 9.35
C VAL A 422 -18.54 -15.96 9.87
N GLY A 423 -19.56 -16.04 9.00
CA GLY A 423 -20.93 -16.41 9.37
C GLY A 423 -21.68 -15.35 10.18
N VAL A 424 -21.31 -14.06 10.04
CA VAL A 424 -21.93 -12.94 10.77
C VAL A 424 -22.62 -12.01 9.79
N ASP A 425 -23.92 -11.78 10.01
CA ASP A 425 -24.78 -10.94 9.17
C ASP A 425 -24.78 -11.34 7.67
N ASN A 426 -24.40 -12.56 7.32
CA ASN A 426 -24.17 -13.03 5.95
C ASN A 426 -25.40 -13.02 5.04
N ASN A 427 -26.61 -13.03 5.60
CA ASN A 427 -27.86 -13.02 4.83
C ASN A 427 -28.38 -11.61 4.49
N LEU A 428 -27.72 -10.55 4.96
CA LEU A 428 -28.17 -9.18 4.75
C LEU A 428 -27.54 -8.59 3.49
N ASP A 429 -28.33 -7.89 2.67
CA ASP A 429 -27.77 -6.98 1.68
C ASP A 429 -27.17 -5.74 2.36
N TRP A 430 -26.68 -4.79 1.56
CA TRP A 430 -26.02 -3.60 2.10
C TRP A 430 -26.97 -2.72 2.93
N ASP A 431 -28.18 -2.46 2.44
CA ASP A 431 -29.09 -1.51 3.08
C ASP A 431 -29.67 -2.09 4.38
N ASP A 432 -30.02 -3.38 4.37
CA ASP A 432 -30.44 -4.11 5.56
C ASP A 432 -29.30 -4.20 6.58
N TRP A 433 -28.08 -4.51 6.12
CA TRP A 433 -26.91 -4.55 7.00
C TRP A 433 -26.63 -3.19 7.63
N LYS A 434 -26.69 -2.12 6.83
CA LYS A 434 -26.46 -0.74 7.30
C LYS A 434 -27.51 -0.32 8.34
N ALA A 435 -28.78 -0.63 8.12
CA ALA A 435 -29.85 -0.36 9.08
C ALA A 435 -29.61 -1.08 10.41
N VAL A 436 -29.21 -2.37 10.36
CA VAL A 436 -28.84 -3.15 11.54
C VAL A 436 -27.61 -2.56 12.23
N ALA A 437 -26.57 -2.18 11.47
CA ALA A 437 -25.33 -1.61 12.01
C ALA A 437 -25.57 -0.27 12.70
N ILE A 438 -26.37 0.64 12.12
CA ILE A 438 -26.76 1.91 12.76
C ILE A 438 -27.43 1.65 14.11
N GLN A 439 -28.37 0.70 14.16
CA GLN A 439 -29.05 0.38 15.41
C GLN A 439 -28.12 -0.30 16.43
N ARG A 440 -27.22 -1.17 15.97
CA ARG A 440 -26.20 -1.86 16.78
C ARG A 440 -25.25 -0.86 17.44
N TYR A 441 -24.84 0.17 16.71
CA TYR A 441 -23.87 1.18 17.16
C TYR A 441 -24.49 2.52 17.57
N LYS A 442 -25.81 2.58 17.83
CA LYS A 442 -26.53 3.82 18.13
C LYS A 442 -26.00 4.62 19.33
N SER A 443 -25.27 3.99 20.23
CA SER A 443 -24.65 4.62 21.41
C SER A 443 -23.14 4.86 21.24
N ASP A 444 -22.58 4.51 20.09
CA ASP A 444 -21.17 4.76 19.77
C ASP A 444 -20.95 6.26 19.54
N LEU A 445 -20.00 6.83 20.28
CA LEU A 445 -19.79 8.29 20.29
C LEU A 445 -19.29 8.82 18.95
N GLY A 446 -18.46 8.06 18.24
CA GLY A 446 -17.95 8.48 16.93
C GLY A 446 -19.05 8.45 15.88
N LEU A 447 -19.91 7.42 15.88
CA LEU A 447 -21.08 7.39 15.00
C LEU A 447 -22.03 8.56 15.28
N LEU A 448 -22.35 8.82 16.55
CA LEU A 448 -23.22 9.93 16.95
C LEU A 448 -22.63 11.29 16.54
N GLN A 449 -21.30 11.45 16.59
CA GLN A 449 -20.63 12.65 16.12
C GLN A 449 -20.79 12.83 14.60
N LEU A 450 -20.54 11.77 13.82
CA LEU A 450 -20.66 11.82 12.36
C LEU A 450 -22.10 12.08 11.91
N LEU A 451 -23.09 11.42 12.51
CA LEU A 451 -24.50 11.64 12.18
C LEU A 451 -24.90 13.11 12.40
N LYS A 452 -24.51 13.73 13.52
CA LYS A 452 -24.76 15.16 13.78
C LYS A 452 -24.08 16.09 12.77
N GLN A 453 -22.85 15.77 12.36
CA GLN A 453 -22.12 16.56 11.37
C GLN A 453 -22.76 16.49 9.98
N HIS A 454 -23.39 15.38 9.64
CA HIS A 454 -24.04 15.16 8.35
C HIS A 454 -25.52 15.58 8.32
N GLU A 455 -26.26 15.52 9.43
CA GLU A 455 -27.61 16.08 9.55
C GLU A 455 -27.63 17.59 9.21
N GLY A 456 -26.63 18.35 9.67
CA GLY A 456 -26.49 19.77 9.35
C GLY A 456 -26.07 20.11 7.91
N ARG A 457 -25.73 19.12 7.07
CA ARG A 457 -25.39 19.32 5.64
C ARG A 457 -26.59 19.13 4.70
N PHE A 458 -27.68 18.49 5.15
CA PHE A 458 -28.90 18.33 4.36
C PHE A 458 -29.81 19.57 4.37
N ASP A 459 -29.57 20.54 5.26
CA ASP A 459 -30.41 21.75 5.43
C ASP A 459 -30.07 22.94 4.50
N MET A 460 -29.19 22.77 3.51
CA MET A 460 -28.82 23.84 2.56
C MET A 460 -29.11 23.53 1.09
N ASP A 461 -29.85 22.45 0.79
CA ASP A 461 -30.22 22.14 -0.60
C ASP A 461 -31.54 21.36 -0.71
N ASN A 462 -32.62 21.91 -0.14
CA ASN A 462 -33.99 21.76 -0.64
C ASN A 462 -34.98 22.60 0.19
N SER A 463 -35.22 23.84 -0.22
CA SER A 463 -36.48 24.53 0.09
C SER A 463 -37.42 24.42 -1.12
N PRO A 464 -38.68 23.98 -0.94
CA PRO A 464 -39.66 23.94 -2.01
C PRO A 464 -40.20 25.34 -2.25
N LEU A 465 -39.80 25.98 -3.35
CA LEU A 465 -40.59 27.07 -3.95
C LEU A 465 -41.65 26.37 -4.81
N GLY A 466 -42.93 26.41 -4.47
CA GLY A 466 -43.74 27.62 -4.35
C GLY A 466 -44.56 27.72 -5.62
N GLY A 467 -45.84 27.36 -5.53
CA GLY A 467 -46.73 27.14 -6.66
C GLY A 467 -46.98 28.36 -7.54
N ILE A 468 -47.41 28.10 -8.77
CA ILE A 468 -48.14 29.04 -9.62
C ILE A 468 -49.29 28.26 -10.26
N ASP A 469 -50.50 28.70 -9.93
CA ASP A 469 -51.77 28.36 -10.56
C ASP A 469 -51.74 28.56 -12.09
N GLY A 470 -52.43 27.69 -12.82
CA GLY A 470 -52.64 27.92 -14.26
C GLY A 470 -53.26 26.77 -15.06
N GLU A 471 -54.41 26.26 -14.65
CA GLU A 471 -55.42 25.81 -15.63
C GLU A 471 -56.30 27.02 -15.98
N PRO A 472 -56.84 27.18 -17.22
CA PRO A 472 -57.57 26.09 -17.90
C PRO A 472 -57.46 26.03 -19.44
N GLY A 473 -57.75 24.85 -20.00
CA GLY A 473 -58.72 24.76 -21.10
C GLY A 473 -58.31 24.15 -22.44
N ARG A 474 -58.97 23.03 -22.74
CA ARG A 474 -59.57 22.59 -24.02
C ARG A 474 -58.65 22.07 -25.13
N GLY A 475 -58.91 20.80 -25.47
CA GLY A 475 -58.54 20.09 -26.68
C GLY A 475 -58.89 18.62 -26.53
#